data_AF-A0A7S3GYD5-F1
#
_entry.id   AF-A0A7S3GYD5-F1
#
_cell.length_a   1.000
_cell.length_b   1.000
_cell.length_c   1.000
_cell.angle_alpha   90.00
_cell.angle_beta   90.00
_cell.angle_gamma   90.00
#
_symmetry.space_group_name_H-M   'P 1'
#
loop_
_entity.id
_entity.type
_entity.pdbx_description
1 polymer ?
#
loop_
_entity_poly.entity_id
_entity_poly.type
_entity_poly.pdbx_seq_one_letter_code
_entity_poly.pdbx_strand_id
1 'polypeptide(L)'
;EKEHLLTTYDQLTSTINDFSELAVGFGYSTLFVAALPIAASFFLVFGIIQIKGDGWKLLHVYKRPFPRGCEDIGTWQNIFMIMTVAAVVTNAGLAVFTMQGLDYLDTTTRYWCFIGFQWICFALQAFIMVAIPDVPEEINIQLQRTAFIQRKLIDRIPDETYTGDKQVKLPNIVFSTYPVE
;
A
#
# COMPACT_ATOMS: atom_id res chain seq x y z
N GLU A 1 21.38 16.75 28.21
CA GLU A 1 22.60 15.90 28.24
C GLU A 1 22.36 14.47 27.76
N LYS A 2 21.42 13.70 28.36
CA LYS A 2 21.18 12.29 27.98
C LYS A 2 20.84 12.06 26.50
N GLU A 3 20.01 12.92 25.90
CA GLU A 3 19.68 12.82 24.46
C GLU A 3 20.89 13.06 23.56
N HIS A 4 21.89 13.83 24.01
CA HIS A 4 23.06 14.11 23.19
C HIS A 4 23.87 12.82 22.91
N LEU A 5 23.80 11.85 23.83
CA LEU A 5 24.49 10.55 23.75
C LEU A 5 23.84 9.57 22.77
N LEU A 6 22.58 9.80 22.37
CA LEU A 6 21.86 8.96 21.42
C LEU A 6 22.37 9.19 20.00
N THR A 7 22.12 8.23 19.11
CA THR A 7 22.51 8.34 17.70
C THR A 7 21.58 9.32 16.96
N THR A 8 22.12 10.09 16.01
CA THR A 8 21.29 10.95 15.16
C THR A 8 20.54 10.11 14.13
N TYR A 9 19.23 10.32 14.01
CA TYR A 9 18.42 9.65 13.01
C TYR A 9 18.59 10.33 11.65
N ASP A 10 19.30 9.67 10.73
CA ASP A 10 19.31 10.10 9.34
C ASP A 10 18.09 9.51 8.62
N GLN A 11 17.10 10.37 8.40
CA GLN A 11 15.80 9.96 7.88
C GLN A 11 15.89 9.27 6.53
N LEU A 12 16.72 9.76 5.62
CA LEU A 12 16.77 9.20 4.27
C LEU A 12 17.35 7.78 4.30
N THR A 13 18.54 7.63 4.89
CA THR A 13 19.24 6.35 4.92
C THR A 13 18.52 5.33 5.77
N SER A 14 17.99 5.73 6.95
CA SER A 14 17.23 4.82 7.81
C SER A 14 15.97 4.33 7.11
N THR A 15 15.16 5.22 6.54
CA THR A 15 13.92 4.82 5.86
C THR A 15 14.19 3.95 4.62
N ILE A 16 15.26 4.22 3.86
CA ILE A 16 15.66 3.34 2.74
C ILE A 16 16.01 1.93 3.24
N ASN A 17 16.79 1.83 4.32
CA ASN A 17 17.17 0.53 4.87
C ASN A 17 15.93 -0.23 5.39
N ASP A 18 15.07 0.44 6.16
CA ASP A 18 13.87 -0.17 6.73
C ASP A 18 12.92 -0.67 5.61
N PHE A 19 12.71 0.10 4.53
CA PHE A 19 11.93 -0.36 3.37
C PHE A 19 12.63 -1.45 2.56
N SER A 20 13.97 -1.44 2.48
CA SER A 20 14.72 -2.49 1.78
C SER A 20 14.59 -3.85 2.47
N GLU A 21 14.58 -3.88 3.80
CA GLU A 21 14.34 -5.10 4.59
C GLU A 21 12.93 -5.65 4.30
N LEU A 22 11.93 -4.76 4.27
CA LEU A 22 10.56 -5.12 3.90
C LEU A 22 10.46 -5.63 2.45
N ALA A 23 11.15 -4.98 1.51
CA ALA A 23 11.16 -5.38 0.10
C ALA A 23 11.75 -6.77 -0.08
N VAL A 24 12.87 -7.08 0.57
CA VAL A 24 13.49 -8.41 0.52
C VAL A 24 12.54 -9.47 1.10
N GLY A 25 11.92 -9.21 2.26
CA GLY A 25 10.96 -10.13 2.86
C GLY A 25 9.70 -10.35 2.01
N PHE A 26 9.18 -9.28 1.39
CA PHE A 26 8.09 -9.36 0.43
C PHE A 26 8.48 -10.19 -0.81
N GLY A 27 9.70 -10.03 -1.30
CA GLY A 27 10.23 -10.82 -2.42
C GLY A 27 10.25 -12.31 -2.12
N TYR A 28 10.77 -12.71 -0.96
CA TYR A 28 10.78 -14.12 -0.57
C TYR A 28 9.38 -14.70 -0.40
N SER A 29 8.43 -13.92 0.12
CA SER A 29 7.06 -14.40 0.34
C SER A 29 6.23 -14.48 -0.95
N THR A 30 6.55 -13.70 -1.99
CA THR A 30 5.74 -13.62 -3.21
C THR A 30 6.37 -14.30 -4.42
N LEU A 31 7.67 -14.11 -4.70
CA LEU A 31 8.33 -14.63 -5.92
C LEU A 31 8.44 -16.15 -5.95
N PHE A 32 8.52 -16.78 -4.77
CA PHE A 32 8.82 -18.21 -4.62
C PHE A 32 7.75 -18.97 -3.83
N VAL A 33 6.54 -18.42 -3.72
CA VAL A 33 5.46 -19.03 -2.91
C VAL A 33 5.10 -20.43 -3.39
N ALA A 34 5.16 -20.68 -4.70
CA ALA A 34 4.92 -22.01 -5.27
C ALA A 34 5.95 -23.05 -4.78
N ALA A 35 7.21 -22.65 -4.58
CA ALA A 35 8.28 -23.53 -4.12
C ALA A 35 8.33 -23.66 -2.59
N LEU A 36 8.05 -22.58 -1.85
CA LEU A 36 8.11 -22.55 -0.39
C LEU A 36 6.88 -21.82 0.21
N PRO A 37 5.74 -22.51 0.37
CA PRO A 37 4.51 -21.88 0.87
C PRO A 37 4.63 -21.31 2.30
N ILE A 38 5.50 -21.88 3.13
CA ILE A 38 5.71 -21.45 4.52
C ILE A 38 6.42 -20.09 4.62
N ALA A 39 7.05 -19.61 3.54
CA ALA A 39 7.75 -18.32 3.52
C ALA A 39 6.82 -17.15 3.89
N ALA A 40 5.56 -17.18 3.48
CA ALA A 40 4.58 -16.16 3.82
C ALA A 40 4.30 -16.10 5.34
N SER A 41 4.21 -17.26 5.99
CA SER A 41 4.03 -17.34 7.45
C SER A 41 5.24 -16.80 8.20
N PHE A 42 6.46 -17.12 7.72
CA PHE A 42 7.68 -16.56 8.30
C PHE A 42 7.75 -15.04 8.14
N PHE A 43 7.37 -14.52 6.96
CA PHE A 43 7.33 -13.08 6.73
C PHE A 43 6.33 -12.37 7.65
N LEU A 44 5.18 -12.99 7.93
CA LEU A 44 4.21 -12.45 8.89
C LEU A 44 4.79 -12.36 10.31
N VAL A 45 5.42 -13.45 10.79
CA VAL A 45 6.05 -13.45 12.12
C VAL A 45 7.19 -12.43 12.19
N PHE A 46 8.01 -12.37 11.14
CA PHE A 46 9.07 -11.38 11.01
C PHE A 46 8.51 -9.95 11.06
N GLY A 47 7.43 -9.67 10.34
CA GLY A 47 6.76 -8.36 10.36
C GLY A 47 6.28 -7.94 11.76
N ILE A 48 5.73 -8.87 12.55
CA ILE A 48 5.32 -8.59 13.93
C ILE A 48 6.54 -8.22 14.80
N ILE A 49 7.64 -8.96 14.68
CA ILE A 49 8.88 -8.68 15.41
C ILE A 49 9.46 -7.35 14.97
N GLN A 50 9.51 -7.09 13.66
CA GLN A 50 10.06 -5.87 13.07
C GLN A 50 9.33 -4.63 13.58
N ILE A 51 8.00 -4.62 13.60
CA ILE A 51 7.20 -3.49 14.12
C ILE A 51 7.59 -3.15 15.57
N LYS A 52 7.83 -4.17 16.41
CA LYS A 52 8.27 -3.96 17.80
C LYS A 52 9.73 -3.50 17.87
N GLY A 53 10.59 -4.07 17.04
CA GLY A 53 12.00 -3.70 16.93
C GLY A 53 12.20 -2.24 16.52
N ASP A 54 11.53 -1.81 15.44
CA ASP A 54 11.60 -0.45 14.92
C ASP A 54 11.03 0.56 15.92
N GLY A 55 9.93 0.22 16.58
CA GLY A 55 9.38 1.02 17.67
C GLY A 55 10.37 1.19 18.83
N TRP A 56 11.04 0.11 19.25
CA TRP A 56 12.05 0.18 20.31
C TRP A 56 13.26 1.01 19.88
N LYS A 57 13.72 0.85 18.63
CA LYS A 57 14.84 1.58 18.02
C LYS A 57 14.59 3.09 18.00
N LEU A 58 13.40 3.52 17.57
CA LEU A 58 13.00 4.93 17.57
C LEU A 58 12.91 5.54 18.98
N LEU A 59 12.52 4.75 19.99
CA LEU A 59 12.34 5.23 21.36
C LEU A 59 13.64 5.26 22.19
N HIS A 60 14.55 4.31 21.96
CA HIS A 60 15.71 4.11 22.86
C HIS A 60 17.07 4.29 22.20
N VAL A 61 17.17 4.24 20.86
CA VAL A 61 18.47 4.28 20.15
C VAL A 61 18.72 5.64 19.50
N TYR A 62 17.67 6.24 18.94
CA TYR A 62 17.75 7.48 18.19
C TYR A 62 17.34 8.70 19.00
N LYS A 63 17.93 9.86 18.67
CA LYS A 63 17.38 11.17 19.03
C LYS A 63 16.04 11.37 18.34
N ARG A 64 15.14 12.14 18.96
CA ARG A 64 13.84 12.48 18.37
C ARG A 64 14.04 13.09 16.97
N PRO A 65 13.54 12.44 15.90
CA PRO A 65 13.67 12.97 14.55
C PRO A 65 12.74 14.18 14.34
N PHE A 66 13.13 15.07 13.43
CA PHE A 66 12.27 16.20 13.04
C PHE A 66 11.14 15.71 12.14
N PRO A 67 9.87 16.05 12.41
CA PRO A 67 8.77 15.61 11.57
C PRO A 67 8.93 16.16 10.14
N ARG A 68 8.75 15.29 9.14
CA ARG A 68 8.65 15.68 7.72
C ARG A 68 7.29 15.27 7.20
N GLY A 69 6.66 16.14 6.42
CA GLY A 69 5.43 15.81 5.71
C GLY A 69 5.73 14.81 4.60
N CYS A 70 4.89 13.80 4.47
CA CYS A 70 4.94 12.79 3.43
C CYS A 70 3.50 12.43 3.05
N GLU A 71 3.22 12.36 1.75
CA GLU A 71 1.88 12.02 1.24
C GLU A 71 1.76 10.50 0.99
N ASP A 72 2.86 9.87 0.56
CA ASP A 72 2.92 8.46 0.19
C ASP A 72 4.24 7.80 0.64
N ILE A 73 4.44 6.52 0.30
CA ILE A 73 5.70 5.81 0.54
C ILE A 73 6.74 6.05 -0.58
N GLY A 74 6.41 6.89 -1.56
CA GLY A 74 7.23 7.24 -2.71
C GLY A 74 7.50 6.07 -3.67
N THR A 75 8.73 6.03 -4.21
CA THR A 75 9.17 5.07 -5.22
C THR A 75 9.03 3.61 -4.80
N TRP A 76 8.97 3.33 -3.50
CA TRP A 76 8.77 1.98 -2.98
C TRP A 76 7.47 1.35 -3.47
N GLN A 77 6.40 2.14 -3.66
CA GLN A 77 5.15 1.63 -4.25
C GLN A 77 5.40 1.00 -5.63
N ASN A 78 6.18 1.68 -6.48
CA ASN A 78 6.54 1.17 -7.80
C ASN A 78 7.42 -0.08 -7.72
N ILE A 79 8.35 -0.13 -6.76
CA ILE A 79 9.20 -1.30 -6.52
C ILE A 79 8.33 -2.52 -6.17
N PHE A 80 7.41 -2.38 -5.21
CA PHE A 80 6.50 -3.47 -4.83
C PHE A 80 5.61 -3.91 -5.99
N MET A 81 5.10 -2.96 -6.80
CA MET A 81 4.32 -3.29 -8.00
C MET A 81 5.13 -4.10 -9.03
N ILE A 82 6.39 -3.70 -9.31
CA ILE A 82 7.28 -4.44 -10.20
C ILE A 82 7.54 -5.85 -9.65
N MET A 83 7.76 -5.97 -8.33
CA MET A 83 7.95 -7.27 -7.68
C MET A 83 6.70 -8.15 -7.79
N THR A 84 5.50 -7.59 -7.66
CA THR A 84 4.24 -8.32 -7.86
C THR A 84 4.09 -8.83 -9.29
N VAL A 85 4.45 -8.02 -10.29
CA VAL A 85 4.45 -8.46 -11.70
C VAL A 85 5.47 -9.59 -11.90
N ALA A 86 6.68 -9.44 -11.37
CA ALA A 86 7.71 -10.47 -11.43
C ALA A 86 7.24 -11.77 -10.74
N ALA A 87 6.54 -11.69 -9.61
CA ALA A 87 6.00 -12.83 -8.88
C ALA A 87 5.02 -13.67 -9.71
N VAL A 88 4.17 -13.04 -10.53
CA VAL A 88 3.28 -13.78 -11.44
C VAL A 88 4.11 -14.60 -12.43
N VAL A 89 5.13 -13.99 -13.04
CA VAL A 89 5.99 -14.65 -14.03
C VAL A 89 6.81 -15.77 -13.42
N THR A 90 7.43 -15.55 -12.25
CA THR A 90 8.28 -16.56 -11.59
C THR A 90 7.47 -17.75 -11.12
N ASN A 91 6.31 -17.54 -10.48
CA ASN A 91 5.48 -18.64 -10.00
C ASN A 91 4.84 -19.40 -11.16
N ALA A 92 4.43 -18.73 -12.24
CA ALA A 92 3.99 -19.40 -13.47
C ALA A 92 5.11 -20.29 -14.05
N GLY A 93 6.34 -19.77 -14.06
CA GLY A 93 7.51 -20.51 -14.54
C GLY A 93 7.81 -21.74 -13.68
N LEU A 94 7.80 -21.59 -12.35
CA LEU A 94 7.97 -22.70 -11.41
C LEU A 94 6.90 -23.77 -11.60
N ALA A 95 5.64 -23.36 -11.71
CA ALA A 95 4.52 -24.28 -11.89
C ALA A 95 4.60 -25.07 -13.21
N VAL A 96 5.00 -24.42 -14.31
CA VAL A 96 5.00 -25.04 -15.64
C VAL A 96 6.28 -25.79 -15.95
N PHE A 97 7.45 -25.29 -15.53
CA PHE A 97 8.75 -25.84 -15.94
C PHE A 97 9.49 -26.61 -14.84
N THR A 98 9.18 -26.37 -13.57
CA THR A 98 9.89 -27.00 -12.44
C THR A 98 9.06 -28.08 -11.76
N MET A 99 7.76 -27.84 -11.58
CA MET A 99 6.87 -28.81 -10.93
C MET A 99 6.47 -29.93 -11.89
N GLN A 100 6.41 -31.16 -11.36
CA GLN A 100 6.02 -32.35 -12.12
C GLN A 100 4.50 -32.42 -12.42
N GLY A 101 3.72 -31.45 -11.93
CA GLY A 101 2.27 -31.45 -12.03
C GLY A 101 1.72 -31.36 -13.46
N LEU A 102 2.53 -30.93 -14.44
CA LEU A 102 2.13 -30.79 -15.85
C LEU A 102 3.02 -31.59 -16.82
N ASP A 103 3.81 -32.53 -16.31
CA ASP A 103 4.74 -33.31 -17.15
C ASP A 103 4.02 -34.30 -18.08
N TYR A 104 2.74 -34.58 -17.84
CA TYR A 104 1.91 -35.40 -18.74
C TYR A 104 1.45 -34.65 -20.00
N LEU A 105 1.62 -33.33 -20.07
CA LEU A 105 1.22 -32.51 -21.20
C LEU A 105 2.36 -32.34 -22.21
N ASP A 106 2.00 -32.24 -23.49
CA ASP A 106 2.96 -31.89 -24.54
C ASP A 106 3.60 -30.52 -24.27
N THR A 107 4.84 -30.37 -24.74
CA THR A 107 5.63 -29.15 -24.53
C THR A 107 4.94 -27.92 -25.13
N THR A 108 4.27 -28.09 -26.27
CA THR A 108 3.49 -27.01 -26.90
C THR A 108 2.36 -26.54 -25.99
N THR A 109 1.60 -27.49 -25.41
CA THR A 109 0.49 -27.20 -24.51
C THR A 109 0.98 -26.53 -23.22
N ARG A 110 2.15 -26.93 -22.69
CA ARG A 110 2.76 -26.29 -21.51
C ARG A 110 3.03 -24.80 -21.71
N TYR A 111 3.57 -24.40 -22.86
CA TYR A 111 3.79 -22.98 -23.18
C TYR A 111 2.47 -22.19 -23.27
N TRP A 112 1.43 -22.77 -23.85
CA TRP A 112 0.10 -22.14 -23.87
C TRP A 112 -0.49 -22.00 -22.46
N CYS A 113 -0.32 -22.99 -21.58
CA CYS A 113 -0.71 -22.90 -20.18
C CYS A 113 0.04 -21.78 -19.45
N PHE A 114 1.35 -21.65 -19.68
CA PHE A 114 2.17 -20.56 -19.09
C PHE A 114 1.66 -19.18 -19.51
N ILE A 115 1.43 -18.97 -20.80
CA ILE A 115 0.92 -17.70 -21.34
C ILE A 115 -0.49 -17.43 -20.81
N GLY A 116 -1.39 -18.41 -20.89
CA GLY A 116 -2.79 -18.28 -20.45
C GLY A 116 -2.90 -17.94 -18.96
N PHE A 117 -2.15 -18.64 -18.11
CA PHE A 117 -2.14 -18.39 -16.66
C PHE A 117 -1.70 -16.95 -16.35
N GLN A 118 -0.64 -16.45 -16.99
CA GLN A 118 -0.17 -15.08 -16.77
C GLN A 118 -1.22 -14.03 -17.17
N TRP A 119 -1.80 -14.16 -18.36
CA TRP A 119 -2.84 -13.22 -18.81
C TRP A 119 -4.06 -13.21 -17.89
N ILE A 120 -4.46 -14.37 -17.36
CA ILE A 120 -5.53 -14.46 -16.37
C ILE A 120 -5.15 -13.73 -15.08
N CYS A 121 -3.94 -13.95 -14.54
CA CYS A 121 -3.48 -13.27 -13.33
C CYS A 121 -3.38 -11.74 -13.52
N PHE A 122 -2.83 -11.28 -14.64
CA PHE A 122 -2.74 -9.85 -14.93
C PHE A 122 -4.11 -9.20 -15.17
N ALA A 123 -5.02 -9.90 -15.86
CA ALA A 123 -6.39 -9.42 -16.03
C ALA A 123 -7.10 -9.30 -14.68
N LEU A 124 -6.91 -10.27 -13.79
CA LEU A 124 -7.47 -10.22 -12.44
C LEU A 124 -6.87 -9.06 -11.62
N GLN A 125 -5.56 -8.85 -11.68
CA GLN A 125 -4.91 -7.71 -11.02
C GLN A 125 -5.43 -6.37 -11.53
N ALA A 126 -5.52 -6.21 -12.86
CA ALA A 126 -6.06 -5.00 -13.47
C ALA A 126 -7.54 -4.78 -13.10
N PHE A 127 -8.34 -5.86 -13.06
CA PHE A 127 -9.73 -5.78 -12.62
C PHE A 127 -9.84 -5.30 -11.17
N ILE A 128 -9.05 -5.86 -10.26
CA ILE A 128 -9.03 -5.45 -8.84
C ILE A 128 -8.60 -3.98 -8.71
N MET A 129 -7.58 -3.55 -9.46
CA MET A 129 -7.13 -2.15 -9.47
C MET A 129 -8.21 -1.17 -9.95
N VAL A 130 -9.08 -1.58 -10.87
CA VAL A 130 -10.19 -0.73 -11.36
C VAL A 130 -11.42 -0.82 -10.44
N ALA A 131 -11.65 -1.98 -9.83
CA ALA A 131 -12.82 -2.23 -8.99
C ALA A 131 -12.71 -1.57 -7.59
N ILE A 132 -11.50 -1.45 -7.05
CA ILE A 132 -11.27 -0.85 -5.73
C ILE A 132 -10.92 0.63 -5.92
N PRO A 133 -11.76 1.57 -5.42
CA PRO A 133 -11.43 2.99 -5.47
C PRO A 133 -10.26 3.30 -4.53
N ASP A 134 -9.31 4.13 -4.97
CA ASP A 134 -8.12 4.51 -4.19
C ASP A 134 -8.46 5.26 -2.89
N VAL A 135 -9.57 6.01 -2.88
CA VAL A 135 -10.02 6.80 -1.73
C VAL A 135 -11.39 6.30 -1.26
N PRO A 136 -11.52 5.90 0.01
CA PRO A 136 -12.82 5.49 0.58
C PRO A 136 -13.79 6.67 0.67
N GLU A 137 -15.09 6.38 0.63
CA GLU A 137 -16.17 7.38 0.59
C GLU A 137 -16.12 8.34 1.80
N GLU A 138 -15.81 7.83 2.99
CA GLU A 138 -15.72 8.63 4.21
C GLU A 138 -14.67 9.75 4.09
N ILE A 139 -13.53 9.47 3.46
CA ILE A 139 -12.47 10.46 3.26
C ILE A 139 -12.90 11.49 2.21
N ASN A 140 -13.62 11.06 1.17
CA ASN A 140 -14.17 12.01 0.19
C ASN A 140 -15.16 13.00 0.84
N ILE A 141 -16.04 12.51 1.73
CA ILE A 141 -16.94 13.37 2.51
C ILE A 141 -16.14 14.34 3.40
N GLN A 142 -15.05 13.89 4.03
CA GLN A 142 -14.20 14.75 4.85
C GLN A 142 -13.48 15.83 4.02
N LEU A 143 -12.93 15.47 2.86
CA LEU A 143 -12.30 16.42 1.94
C LEU A 143 -13.30 17.49 1.47
N GLN A 144 -14.54 17.08 1.15
CA GLN A 144 -15.61 18.00 0.79
C GLN A 144 -15.97 18.97 1.94
N ARG A 145 -16.02 18.47 3.18
CA ARG A 145 -16.27 19.32 4.37
C ARG A 145 -15.14 20.34 4.58
N THR A 146 -13.89 19.91 4.50
CA THR A 146 -12.72 20.79 4.64
C THR A 146 -12.72 21.83 3.53
N ALA A 147 -12.97 21.44 2.27
CA ALA A 147 -13.06 22.35 1.14
C ALA A 147 -14.21 23.37 1.31
N PHE A 148 -15.37 22.94 1.83
CA PHE A 148 -16.48 23.84 2.12
C PHE A 148 -16.12 24.88 3.19
N ILE A 149 -15.54 24.43 4.32
CA ILE A 149 -15.11 25.32 5.40
C ILE A 149 -14.04 26.29 4.90
N GLN A 150 -13.07 25.82 4.12
CA GLN A 150 -12.04 26.65 3.52
C GLN A 150 -12.64 27.73 2.61
N ARG A 151 -13.55 27.35 1.71
CA ARG A 151 -14.25 28.27 0.81
C ARG A 151 -15.02 29.36 1.56
N LYS A 152 -15.57 29.03 2.73
CA LYS A 152 -16.35 29.96 3.56
C LYS A 152 -15.48 30.86 4.44
N LEU A 153 -14.49 30.29 5.13
CA LEU A 153 -13.68 31.02 6.10
C LEU A 153 -12.53 31.78 5.45
N ILE A 154 -11.84 31.16 4.48
CA ILE A 154 -10.67 31.73 3.82
C ILE A 154 -11.12 32.59 2.65
N ASP A 155 -11.84 32.00 1.69
CA ASP A 155 -12.18 32.69 0.44
C ASP A 155 -13.38 33.65 0.61
N ARG A 156 -14.08 33.59 1.76
CA ARG A 156 -15.23 34.42 2.14
C ARG A 156 -16.28 34.56 1.03
N ILE A 157 -16.44 33.51 0.22
CA ILE A 157 -17.37 33.54 -0.90
C ILE A 157 -18.79 33.57 -0.32
N PRO A 158 -19.58 34.64 -0.61
CA PRO A 158 -20.95 34.74 -0.11
C PRO A 158 -21.77 33.55 -0.61
N ASP A 159 -22.75 33.13 0.19
CA ASP A 159 -23.72 32.16 -0.29
C ASP A 159 -24.38 32.69 -1.57
N GLU A 160 -24.53 31.83 -2.57
CA GLU A 160 -25.36 32.16 -3.71
C GLU A 160 -26.75 32.48 -3.14
N THR A 161 -27.19 33.74 -3.28
CA THR A 161 -28.54 34.14 -2.90
C THR A 161 -29.49 33.23 -3.66
N TYR A 162 -30.35 32.51 -2.94
CA TYR A 162 -31.35 31.60 -3.48
C TYR A 162 -32.19 32.33 -4.55
N THR A 163 -31.77 32.20 -5.81
CA THR A 163 -32.60 32.52 -6.97
C THR A 163 -33.38 31.24 -7.22
N GLY A 164 -34.70 31.31 -7.08
CA GLY A 164 -35.61 30.17 -6.86
C GLY A 164 -35.64 29.05 -7.92
N ASP A 165 -34.68 29.00 -8.85
CA ASP A 165 -34.66 28.09 -9.98
C ASP A 165 -33.56 27.00 -9.90
N LYS A 166 -32.69 27.01 -8.88
CA LYS A 166 -31.68 25.95 -8.70
C LYS A 166 -31.66 25.42 -7.28
N GLN A 167 -32.33 24.29 -7.06
CA GLN A 167 -32.09 23.47 -5.87
C GLN A 167 -30.71 22.86 -5.97
N VAL A 168 -29.73 23.47 -5.30
CA VAL A 168 -28.46 22.82 -5.00
C VAL A 168 -28.78 21.66 -4.06
N LYS A 169 -28.75 20.42 -4.58
CA LYS A 169 -28.77 19.22 -3.75
C LYS A 169 -27.53 19.25 -2.87
N LEU A 170 -27.67 19.75 -1.65
CA LEU A 170 -26.71 19.49 -0.60
C LEU A 170 -26.73 17.97 -0.39
N PRO A 171 -25.58 17.26 -0.46
CA PRO A 171 -25.55 15.87 -0.04
C PRO A 171 -26.08 15.80 1.40
N ASN A 172 -26.82 14.75 1.77
CA ASN A 172 -27.37 14.60 3.12
C ASN A 172 -26.21 14.56 4.14
N ILE A 173 -25.82 15.72 4.66
CA ILE A 173 -24.77 15.83 5.67
C ILE A 173 -25.39 15.42 7.00
N VAL A 174 -25.29 14.13 7.32
CA VAL A 174 -25.46 13.67 8.69
C VAL A 174 -24.21 14.12 9.46
N PHE A 175 -24.38 15.09 10.36
CA PHE A 175 -23.33 15.46 11.30
C PHE A 175 -23.14 14.29 12.28
N SER A 176 -22.05 13.54 12.11
CA SER A 176 -21.63 12.56 13.11
C SER A 176 -21.23 13.32 14.37
N THR A 177 -22.05 13.24 15.40
CA THR A 177 -21.72 13.70 16.74
C THR A 177 -20.83 12.65 17.39
N TYR A 178 -19.52 12.76 17.21
CA TYR A 178 -18.59 12.01 18.06
C TYR A 178 -18.80 12.48 19.51
N PRO A 179 -18.94 11.58 20.49
CA PRO A 179 -18.92 11.97 21.89
C PRO A 179 -17.55 12.58 22.19
N VAL A 180 -17.57 13.79 22.74
CA VAL A 180 -16.38 14.43 23.30
C VAL A 180 -16.20 13.78 24.67
N GLU A 181 -15.27 12.84 24.78
CA GLU A 181 -14.73 12.39 26.07
C GLU A 181 -13.61 13.35 26.52
#